data_AF-A0A8T7FTA6-F1
#
_entry.id   AF-A0A8T7FTA6-F1
#
_cell.length_a   1.000
_cell.length_b   1.000
_cell.length_c   1.000
_cell.angle_alpha   90.00
_cell.angle_beta   90.00
_cell.angle_gamma   90.00
#
_symmetry.space_group_name_H-M   'P 1'
#
loop_
_entity.id
_entity.type
_entity.pdbx_description
1 polymer ?
#
loop_
_entity_poly.entity_id
_entity_poly.type
_entity_poly.pdbx_seq_one_letter_code
_entity_poly.pdbx_strand_id
1 'polypeptide(L)'
;MIVIAAGIIAQMFISGRIVVNGDAAATAANILTHKNLFQLGFTIYLIEMTSQIAMTVFLYVLLKPASRSISLLALFFGLTGCIIKTLSRLFYIAPLLVLGGVPYLNVFNAEQLQALALLLLNVNDRAAGIALPFFGISTFMNGYLIFQSAFLPRFLGILSMLGGLGWLTFLYPPLGNQLFPYIAALALIGSVSQILWLLIRGVDTEQWIRRAAAST
;
A
#
# COMPACT_ATOMS: atom_id res chain seq x y z
N MET A 1 -3.57 7.39 9.45
CA MET A 1 -2.34 7.38 10.26
C MET A 1 -1.68 5.99 10.23
N ILE A 2 -2.39 4.93 10.65
CA ILE A 2 -1.81 3.58 10.77
C ILE A 2 -1.25 3.04 9.45
N VAL A 3 -1.97 3.10 8.33
CA VAL A 3 -1.49 2.56 7.04
C VAL A 3 -0.19 3.21 6.57
N ILE A 4 -0.11 4.54 6.65
CA ILE A 4 1.04 5.30 6.11
C ILE A 4 2.21 5.25 7.07
N ALA A 5 1.96 5.35 8.37
CA ALA A 5 3.00 5.17 9.38
C ALA A 5 3.54 3.73 9.36
N ALA A 6 2.67 2.72 9.29
CA ALA A 6 3.07 1.31 9.17
C ALA A 6 3.85 1.06 7.87
N GLY A 7 3.37 1.58 6.74
CA GLY A 7 4.04 1.49 5.45
C GLY A 7 5.43 2.14 5.47
N ILE A 8 5.55 3.37 5.98
CA ILE A 8 6.83 4.09 6.10
C ILE A 8 7.76 3.39 7.08
N ILE A 9 7.28 2.94 8.24
CA ILE A 9 8.12 2.22 9.21
C ILE A 9 8.59 0.90 8.61
N ALA A 10 7.72 0.15 7.92
CA ALA A 10 8.10 -1.12 7.31
C ALA A 10 9.06 -0.95 6.12
N GLN A 11 8.85 0.03 5.24
CA GLN A 11 9.75 0.29 4.11
C GLN A 11 11.05 0.97 4.51
N MET A 12 11.00 1.98 5.38
CA MET A 12 12.14 2.85 5.66
C MET A 12 13.01 2.32 6.80
N PHE A 13 12.43 1.69 7.83
CA PHE A 13 13.19 1.16 8.97
C PHE A 13 13.51 -0.34 8.86
N ILE A 14 12.62 -1.15 8.28
CA ILE A 14 12.80 -2.61 8.25
C ILE A 14 13.52 -3.03 6.96
N SER A 15 13.00 -2.67 5.78
CA SER A 15 13.73 -2.96 4.52
C SER A 15 15.06 -2.19 4.44
N GLY A 16 15.11 -0.93 4.88
CA GLY A 16 16.33 -0.11 4.82
C GLY A 16 17.47 -0.52 5.77
N ARG A 17 17.19 -1.25 6.86
CA ARG A 17 18.22 -1.80 7.76
C ARG A 17 18.58 -3.25 7.49
N ILE A 18 17.65 -4.04 6.96
CA ILE A 18 17.83 -5.49 6.81
C ILE A 18 18.31 -5.85 5.40
N VAL A 19 17.87 -5.12 4.37
CA VAL A 19 18.21 -5.41 2.97
C VAL A 19 19.39 -4.54 2.54
N VAL A 20 20.53 -5.18 2.29
CA VAL A 20 21.69 -4.52 1.67
C VAL A 20 21.59 -4.74 0.17
N ASN A 21 21.24 -3.68 -0.55
CA ASN A 21 21.05 -3.75 -2.00
C ASN A 21 22.31 -4.26 -2.70
N GLY A 22 22.19 -5.40 -3.39
CA GLY A 22 23.30 -6.02 -4.12
C GLY A 22 24.19 -6.97 -3.30
N ASP A 23 23.99 -7.07 -1.98
CA ASP A 23 24.75 -7.98 -1.11
C ASP A 23 23.82 -9.01 -0.44
N ALA A 24 23.78 -10.20 -1.03
CA ALA A 24 22.97 -11.31 -0.57
C ALA A 24 23.46 -11.87 0.77
N ALA A 25 24.78 -11.89 1.00
CA ALA A 25 25.38 -12.44 2.21
C ALA A 25 25.08 -11.53 3.40
N ALA A 26 25.29 -10.21 3.26
CA ALA A 26 24.98 -9.24 4.29
C ALA A 26 23.47 -9.20 4.59
N THR A 27 22.62 -9.26 3.56
CA THR A 27 21.16 -9.32 3.75
C THR A 27 20.75 -10.57 4.54
N ALA A 28 21.25 -11.75 4.18
CA ALA A 28 20.94 -12.98 4.87
C ALA A 28 21.44 -12.98 6.33
N ALA A 29 22.65 -12.47 6.57
CA ALA A 29 23.20 -12.31 7.91
C ALA A 29 22.34 -11.39 8.77
N ASN A 30 21.86 -10.27 8.22
CA ASN A 30 20.97 -9.34 8.92
C ASN A 30 19.61 -9.96 9.24
N ILE A 31 19.03 -10.72 8.31
CA ILE A 31 17.75 -11.43 8.52
C ILE A 31 17.87 -12.44 9.66
N LEU A 32 18.94 -13.24 9.67
CA LEU A 32 19.16 -14.26 10.70
C LEU A 32 19.47 -13.64 12.06
N THR A 33 20.29 -12.58 12.09
CA THR A 33 20.66 -11.85 13.32
C THR A 33 19.45 -11.11 13.92
N HIS A 34 18.57 -10.58 13.08
CA HIS A 34 17.41 -9.78 13.49
C HIS A 34 16.07 -10.45 13.13
N LYS A 35 15.97 -11.78 13.32
CA LYS A 35 14.79 -12.58 12.95
C LYS A 35 13.47 -12.03 13.51
N ASN A 36 13.45 -11.65 14.79
CA ASN A 36 12.25 -11.11 15.43
C ASN A 36 11.80 -9.78 14.80
N LEU A 37 12.76 -8.91 14.42
CA LEU A 37 12.46 -7.65 13.76
C LEU A 37 11.90 -7.89 12.35
N PHE A 38 12.44 -8.87 11.64
CA PHE A 38 11.95 -9.26 10.32
C PHE A 38 10.51 -9.80 10.37
N GLN A 39 10.21 -10.67 11.33
CA GLN A 39 8.86 -11.20 11.57
C GLN A 39 7.89 -10.11 12.01
N LEU A 40 8.32 -9.19 12.88
CA LEU A 40 7.53 -8.02 13.26
C LEU A 40 7.18 -7.16 12.03
N GLY A 41 8.12 -6.99 11.10
CA GLY A 41 7.86 -6.30 9.83
C GLY A 41 6.76 -6.95 9.01
N PHE A 42 6.75 -8.28 8.93
CA PHE A 42 5.65 -9.03 8.29
C PHE A 42 4.31 -8.76 8.99
N THR A 43 4.25 -8.80 10.33
CA THR A 43 3.04 -8.47 11.08
C THR A 43 2.56 -7.05 10.82
N ILE A 44 3.47 -6.06 10.78
CA ILE A 44 3.16 -4.66 10.46
C ILE A 44 2.56 -4.56 9.05
N TYR A 45 3.12 -5.26 8.06
CA TYR A 45 2.55 -5.31 6.72
C TYR A 45 1.13 -5.91 6.68
N LEU A 46 0.84 -6.94 7.48
CA LEU A 46 -0.51 -7.50 7.55
C LEU A 46 -1.50 -6.51 8.18
N ILE A 47 -1.12 -5.84 9.27
CA ILE A 47 -1.94 -4.80 9.91
C ILE A 47 -2.20 -3.64 8.94
N GLU A 48 -1.18 -3.24 8.17
CA GLU A 48 -1.32 -2.26 7.09
C GLU A 48 -2.38 -2.70 6.09
N MET A 49 -2.34 -3.94 5.60
CA MET A 49 -3.28 -4.45 4.59
C MET A 49 -4.71 -4.54 5.14
N THR A 50 -4.90 -5.04 6.36
CA THR A 50 -6.23 -5.08 6.99
C THR A 50 -6.80 -3.67 7.16
N SER A 51 -5.97 -2.72 7.59
CA SER A 51 -6.37 -1.32 7.72
C SER A 51 -6.71 -0.69 6.36
N GLN A 52 -5.98 -1.04 5.30
CA GLN A 52 -6.24 -0.56 3.94
C GLN A 52 -7.55 -1.11 3.37
N ILE A 53 -7.88 -2.37 3.64
CA ILE A 53 -9.17 -2.98 3.27
C ILE A 53 -10.31 -2.23 3.98
N ALA A 54 -10.19 -2.04 5.30
CA ALA A 54 -11.20 -1.31 6.08
C ALA A 54 -11.39 0.12 5.54
N MET A 55 -10.30 0.82 5.22
CA MET A 55 -10.35 2.15 4.63
C MET A 55 -11.03 2.17 3.26
N THR A 56 -10.75 1.18 2.41
CA THR A 56 -11.36 1.08 1.08
C THR A 56 -12.88 0.87 1.19
N VAL A 57 -13.32 0.00 2.10
CA VAL A 57 -14.75 -0.23 2.38
C VAL A 57 -15.40 1.02 2.98
N PHE A 58 -14.71 1.70 3.91
CA PHE A 58 -15.21 2.95 4.49
C PHE A 58 -15.43 4.03 3.43
N LEU A 59 -14.47 4.23 2.52
CA LEU A 59 -14.60 5.19 1.42
C LEU A 59 -15.75 4.83 0.48
N TYR A 60 -15.98 3.54 0.20
CA TYR A 60 -17.14 3.10 -0.56
C TYR A 60 -18.46 3.52 0.12
N VAL A 61 -18.62 3.23 1.41
CA VAL A 61 -19.84 3.59 2.15
C VAL A 61 -20.03 5.11 2.18
N LEU A 62 -18.95 5.85 2.40
CA LEU A 62 -18.98 7.31 2.47
C LEU A 62 -19.34 7.95 1.12
N LEU A 63 -18.77 7.46 0.01
CA LEU A 63 -18.89 8.07 -1.31
C LEU A 63 -20.03 7.49 -2.17
N LYS A 64 -20.63 6.36 -1.75
CA LYS A 64 -21.79 5.73 -2.41
C LYS A 64 -22.91 6.73 -2.75
N PRO A 65 -23.29 7.70 -1.90
CA PRO A 65 -24.32 8.70 -2.24
C PRO A 65 -23.96 9.64 -3.40
N ALA A 66 -22.68 9.80 -3.72
CA ALA A 66 -22.25 10.64 -4.84
C ALA A 66 -22.39 9.91 -6.19
N SER A 67 -22.02 8.63 -6.23
CA SER A 67 -22.31 7.72 -7.35
C SER A 67 -22.03 6.29 -6.92
N ARG A 68 -23.06 5.44 -6.92
CA ARG A 68 -22.94 4.04 -6.53
C ARG A 68 -21.99 3.27 -7.46
N SER A 69 -22.10 3.47 -8.78
CA SER A 69 -21.33 2.72 -9.78
C SER A 69 -19.83 3.03 -9.69
N ILE A 70 -19.46 4.32 -9.61
CA ILE A 70 -18.04 4.71 -9.52
C ILE A 70 -17.45 4.30 -8.17
N SER A 71 -18.22 4.43 -7.07
CA SER A 71 -17.76 4.01 -5.74
C SER A 71 -17.51 2.51 -5.69
N LEU A 72 -18.39 1.71 -6.31
CA LEU A 72 -18.25 0.27 -6.39
C LEU A 72 -17.02 -0.13 -7.23
N LEU A 73 -16.79 0.56 -8.35
CA LEU A 73 -15.61 0.34 -9.18
C LEU A 73 -14.32 0.68 -8.42
N ALA A 74 -14.29 1.81 -7.72
CA ALA A 74 -13.18 2.21 -6.86
C ALA A 74 -12.90 1.18 -5.76
N LEU A 75 -13.94 0.61 -5.15
CA LEU A 75 -13.83 -0.46 -4.16
C LEU A 75 -13.17 -1.71 -4.76
N PHE A 76 -13.64 -2.18 -5.91
CA PHE A 76 -13.07 -3.37 -6.55
C PHE A 76 -11.58 -3.17 -6.89
N PHE A 77 -11.22 -2.05 -7.52
CA PHE A 77 -9.82 -1.75 -7.80
C PHE A 77 -8.98 -1.67 -6.52
N GLY A 78 -9.50 -1.04 -5.46
CA GLY A 78 -8.80 -0.95 -4.17
C GLY A 78 -8.59 -2.31 -3.52
N LEU A 79 -9.60 -3.19 -3.53
CA LEU A 79 -9.50 -4.56 -3.02
C LEU A 79 -8.55 -5.42 -3.83
N THR A 80 -8.56 -5.30 -5.16
CA THR A 80 -7.58 -5.99 -6.03
C THR A 80 -6.16 -5.58 -5.68
N GLY A 81 -5.90 -4.28 -5.49
CA GLY A 81 -4.60 -3.80 -5.01
C GLY A 81 -4.21 -4.40 -3.64
N CYS A 82 -5.15 -4.49 -2.70
CA CYS A 82 -4.91 -5.10 -1.40
C CYS A 82 -4.55 -6.59 -1.52
N ILE A 83 -5.27 -7.34 -2.36
CA ILE A 83 -5.03 -8.77 -2.59
C ILE A 83 -3.62 -8.98 -3.17
N ILE A 84 -3.27 -8.24 -4.24
CA ILE A 84 -1.95 -8.35 -4.88
C ILE A 84 -0.83 -8.05 -3.88
N LYS A 85 -0.95 -6.95 -3.12
CA LYS A 85 0.07 -6.53 -2.16
C LYS A 85 0.18 -7.47 -0.97
N THR A 86 -0.93 -8.07 -0.53
CA THR A 86 -0.94 -9.10 0.52
C THR A 86 -0.26 -10.38 0.05
N LEU A 87 -0.57 -10.85 -1.18
CA LEU A 87 0.09 -12.00 -1.78
C LEU A 87 1.59 -11.77 -1.96
N SER A 88 2.02 -10.53 -2.26
CA SER A 88 3.44 -10.20 -2.34
C SER A 88 4.18 -10.52 -1.04
N ARG A 89 3.52 -10.40 0.12
CA ARG A 89 4.13 -10.65 1.44
C ARG A 89 4.51 -12.12 1.67
N LEU A 90 3.99 -13.04 0.86
CA LEU A 90 4.46 -14.44 0.86
C LEU A 90 5.96 -14.50 0.49
N PHE A 91 6.37 -13.71 -0.49
CA PHE A 91 7.79 -13.61 -0.88
C PHE A 91 8.63 -12.87 0.15
N TYR A 92 8.01 -11.98 0.95
CA TYR A 92 8.71 -11.31 2.05
C TYR A 92 9.06 -12.28 3.19
N ILE A 93 8.17 -13.20 3.58
CA ILE A 93 8.47 -14.12 4.70
C ILE A 93 9.31 -15.34 4.29
N ALA A 94 9.28 -15.72 3.00
CA ALA A 94 9.96 -16.89 2.44
C ALA A 94 11.49 -16.98 2.71
N PRO A 95 12.27 -15.88 2.75
CA PRO A 95 13.68 -15.91 3.14
C PRO A 95 13.96 -16.62 4.47
N LEU A 96 13.06 -16.54 5.46
CA LEU A 96 13.23 -17.26 6.73
C LEU A 96 13.13 -18.78 6.57
N LEU A 97 12.36 -19.26 5.60
CA LEU A 97 12.26 -20.68 5.28
C LEU A 97 13.51 -21.15 4.54
N VAL A 98 13.97 -20.36 3.57
CA VAL A 98 15.16 -20.65 2.75
C VAL A 98 16.44 -20.67 3.60
N LEU A 99 16.60 -19.69 4.49
CA LEU A 99 17.78 -19.57 5.35
C LEU A 99 17.67 -20.39 6.65
N GLY A 100 16.53 -21.06 6.88
CA GLY A 100 16.23 -21.77 8.13
C GLY A 100 16.94 -23.11 8.31
N GLY A 101 17.73 -23.57 7.33
CA GLY A 101 18.54 -24.80 7.44
C GLY A 101 17.73 -26.10 7.43
N VAL A 102 16.57 -26.12 6.77
CA VAL A 102 15.72 -27.32 6.67
C VAL A 102 16.40 -28.41 5.82
N PRO A 103 16.30 -29.70 6.19
CA PRO A 103 17.12 -30.77 5.59
C PRO A 103 17.02 -30.91 4.06
N TYR A 104 15.85 -30.63 3.48
CA TYR A 104 15.66 -30.74 2.03
C TYR A 104 16.36 -29.63 1.23
N LEU A 105 16.81 -28.56 1.87
CA LEU A 105 17.57 -27.47 1.24
C LEU A 105 19.08 -27.69 1.27
N ASN A 106 19.58 -28.76 1.92
CA ASN A 106 21.01 -29.09 1.97
C ASN A 106 21.62 -29.44 0.60
N VAL A 107 20.79 -29.59 -0.43
CA VAL A 107 21.22 -29.75 -1.83
C VAL A 107 21.82 -28.45 -2.38
N PHE A 108 21.43 -27.30 -1.82
CA PHE A 108 21.97 -25.99 -2.19
C PHE A 108 23.14 -25.62 -1.29
N ASN A 109 24.10 -24.88 -1.85
CA ASN A 109 25.15 -24.27 -1.04
C ASN A 109 24.65 -22.99 -0.34
N ALA A 110 25.39 -22.51 0.66
CA ALA A 110 24.99 -21.34 1.44
C ALA A 110 24.82 -20.08 0.56
N GLU A 111 25.72 -19.85 -0.39
CA GLU A 111 25.67 -18.70 -1.30
C GLU A 111 24.41 -18.70 -2.18
N GLN A 112 24.00 -19.87 -2.68
CA GLN A 112 22.76 -20.05 -3.44
C GLN A 112 21.53 -19.72 -2.60
N LEU A 113 21.49 -20.17 -1.35
CA LEU A 113 20.37 -19.87 -0.44
C LEU A 113 20.29 -18.37 -0.11
N GLN A 114 21.44 -17.72 0.08
CA GLN A 114 21.52 -16.27 0.29
C GLN A 114 21.04 -15.48 -0.94
N ALA A 115 21.49 -15.85 -2.14
CA ALA A 115 21.05 -15.24 -3.39
C ALA A 115 19.54 -15.44 -3.62
N LEU A 116 19.02 -16.64 -3.30
CA LEU A 116 17.59 -16.94 -3.38
C LEU A 116 16.77 -16.10 -2.39
N ALA A 117 17.26 -15.91 -1.16
CA ALA A 117 16.64 -15.02 -0.18
C ALA A 117 16.54 -13.57 -0.71
N LEU A 118 17.62 -13.05 -1.28
CA LEU A 118 17.62 -11.70 -1.88
C LEU A 118 16.68 -11.62 -3.10
N LEU A 119 16.64 -12.67 -3.93
CA LEU A 119 15.71 -12.74 -5.07
C LEU A 119 14.25 -12.68 -4.61
N LEU A 120 13.89 -13.44 -3.56
CA LEU A 120 12.53 -13.44 -3.01
C LEU A 120 12.12 -12.05 -2.51
N LEU A 121 13.02 -11.33 -1.85
CA LEU A 121 12.76 -9.94 -1.44
C LEU A 121 12.58 -8.99 -2.63
N ASN A 122 13.39 -9.14 -3.68
CA ASN A 122 13.21 -8.37 -4.92
C ASN A 122 11.88 -8.67 -5.62
N VAL A 123 11.47 -9.95 -5.62
CA VAL A 123 10.17 -10.36 -6.16
C VAL A 123 9.03 -9.80 -5.32
N ASN A 124 9.15 -9.77 -3.99
CA ASN A 124 8.17 -9.11 -3.11
C ASN A 124 7.97 -7.64 -3.51
N ASP A 125 9.05 -6.89 -3.70
CA ASP A 125 8.98 -5.46 -3.99
C ASP A 125 8.37 -5.20 -5.37
N ARG A 126 8.74 -6.01 -6.37
CA ARG A 126 8.15 -5.94 -7.71
C ARG A 126 6.66 -6.31 -7.70
N ALA A 127 6.29 -7.39 -7.01
CA ALA A 127 4.91 -7.81 -6.87
C ALA A 127 4.07 -6.77 -6.11
N ALA A 128 4.64 -6.10 -5.12
CA ALA A 128 4.00 -4.98 -4.43
C ALA A 128 3.77 -3.79 -5.38
N GLY A 129 4.73 -3.51 -6.28
CA GLY A 129 4.62 -2.48 -7.30
C GLY A 129 3.44 -2.72 -8.26
N ILE A 130 3.11 -3.98 -8.57
CA ILE A 130 1.96 -4.34 -9.42
C ILE A 130 0.63 -3.88 -8.80
N ALA A 131 0.54 -3.77 -7.47
CA ALA A 131 -0.67 -3.28 -6.81
C ALA A 131 -0.89 -1.76 -6.99
N LEU A 132 0.17 -1.00 -7.27
CA LEU A 132 0.12 0.46 -7.28
C LEU A 132 -0.80 1.04 -8.36
N PRO A 133 -0.80 0.56 -9.62
CA PRO A 133 -1.77 1.02 -10.63
C PRO A 133 -3.23 0.81 -10.21
N PHE A 134 -3.55 -0.32 -9.58
CA PHE A 134 -4.91 -0.59 -9.08
C PHE A 134 -5.31 0.39 -7.97
N PHE A 135 -4.40 0.65 -7.02
CA PHE A 135 -4.59 1.71 -6.04
C PHE A 135 -4.68 3.09 -6.69
N GLY A 136 -3.96 3.36 -7.77
CA GLY A 136 -4.04 4.59 -8.54
C GLY A 136 -5.42 4.84 -9.12
N ILE A 137 -5.99 3.83 -9.80
CA ILE A 137 -7.37 3.90 -10.33
C ILE A 137 -8.37 4.13 -9.20
N SER A 138 -8.28 3.34 -8.13
CA SER A 138 -9.17 3.46 -6.97
C SER A 138 -9.10 4.86 -6.33
N THR A 139 -7.89 5.36 -6.11
CA THR A 139 -7.66 6.67 -5.48
C THR A 139 -8.13 7.81 -6.39
N PHE A 140 -7.91 7.70 -7.70
CA PHE A 140 -8.41 8.67 -8.67
C PHE A 140 -9.95 8.74 -8.67
N MET A 141 -10.61 7.58 -8.72
CA MET A 141 -12.08 7.50 -8.68
C MET A 141 -12.64 8.06 -7.37
N ASN A 142 -12.02 7.73 -6.23
CA ASN A 142 -12.40 8.29 -4.94
C ASN A 142 -12.22 9.82 -4.91
N GLY A 143 -11.12 10.33 -5.45
CA GLY A 143 -10.88 11.76 -5.56
C GLY A 143 -11.90 12.49 -6.44
N TYR A 144 -12.27 11.89 -7.57
CA TYR A 144 -13.33 12.40 -8.43
C TYR A 144 -14.69 12.45 -7.72
N LEU A 145 -15.03 11.41 -6.95
CA LEU A 145 -16.25 11.38 -6.16
C LEU A 145 -16.26 12.45 -5.07
N ILE A 146 -15.14 12.64 -4.37
CA ILE A 146 -14.98 13.71 -3.37
C ILE A 146 -15.19 15.09 -4.02
N PHE A 147 -14.64 15.29 -5.22
CA PHE A 147 -14.83 16.54 -5.96
C PHE A 147 -16.30 16.82 -6.30
N GLN A 148 -17.03 15.77 -6.70
CA GLN A 148 -18.46 15.82 -7.04
C GLN A 148 -19.38 15.89 -5.82
N SER A 149 -18.97 15.40 -4.65
CA SER A 149 -19.87 15.07 -3.56
C SER A 149 -20.41 16.25 -2.75
N ALA A 150 -19.76 17.41 -2.83
CA ALA A 150 -20.06 18.66 -2.10
C ALA A 150 -20.00 18.57 -0.55
N PHE A 151 -20.14 17.38 0.06
CA PHE A 151 -20.01 17.16 1.50
C PHE A 151 -18.56 17.03 2.01
N LEU A 152 -17.59 16.95 1.09
CA LEU A 152 -16.15 17.05 1.37
C LEU A 152 -15.54 18.17 0.53
N PRO A 153 -14.45 18.80 1.01
CA PRO A 153 -13.84 19.91 0.30
C PRO A 153 -13.15 19.45 -0.99
N ARG A 154 -13.40 20.18 -2.08
CA ARG A 154 -12.94 19.83 -3.43
C ARG A 154 -11.42 19.69 -3.55
N PHE A 155 -10.65 20.43 -2.74
CA PHE A 155 -9.19 20.34 -2.77
C PHE A 155 -8.67 18.95 -2.35
N LEU A 156 -9.35 18.25 -1.43
CA LEU A 156 -9.00 16.87 -1.06
C LEU A 156 -9.26 15.89 -2.21
N GLY A 157 -10.30 16.15 -3.00
CA GLY A 157 -10.60 15.41 -4.22
C GLY A 157 -9.50 15.56 -5.25
N ILE A 158 -9.08 16.81 -5.53
CA ILE A 158 -8.00 17.12 -6.47
C ILE A 158 -6.68 16.46 -6.02
N LEU A 159 -6.35 16.57 -4.73
CA LEU A 159 -5.12 15.99 -4.18
C LEU A 159 -5.12 14.46 -4.27
N SER A 160 -6.27 13.82 -4.03
CA SER A 160 -6.46 12.39 -4.24
C SER A 160 -6.34 12.00 -5.71
N MET A 161 -6.90 12.79 -6.63
CA MET A 161 -6.78 12.53 -8.07
C MET A 161 -5.32 12.62 -8.53
N LEU A 162 -4.58 13.64 -8.10
CA LEU A 162 -3.16 13.78 -8.41
C LEU A 162 -2.33 12.63 -7.83
N GLY A 163 -2.61 12.21 -6.60
CA GLY A 163 -2.00 11.02 -6.00
C GLY A 163 -2.31 9.75 -6.79
N GLY A 164 -3.56 9.58 -7.23
CA GLY A 164 -3.98 8.47 -8.09
C GLY A 164 -3.23 8.42 -9.42
N LEU A 165 -3.11 9.57 -10.09
CA LEU A 165 -2.29 9.70 -11.32
C LEU A 165 -0.82 9.37 -11.06
N GLY A 166 -0.29 9.80 -9.92
CA GLY A 166 1.06 9.43 -9.48
C GLY A 166 1.23 7.91 -9.45
N TRP A 167 0.33 7.19 -8.79
CA TRP A 167 0.40 5.71 -8.74
C TRP A 167 0.24 5.02 -10.09
N LEU A 168 -0.50 5.62 -11.05
CA LEU A 168 -0.63 5.06 -12.40
C LEU A 168 0.68 5.05 -13.18
N THR A 169 1.68 5.83 -12.79
CA THR A 169 3.02 5.76 -13.41
C THR A 169 3.66 4.38 -13.28
N PHE A 170 3.23 3.56 -12.31
CA PHE A 170 3.66 2.17 -12.15
C PHE A 170 3.11 1.21 -13.21
N LEU A 171 2.22 1.66 -14.12
CA LEU A 171 1.92 0.93 -15.36
C LEU A 171 3.19 0.72 -16.20
N TYR A 172 4.14 1.66 -16.10
CA TYR A 172 5.49 1.52 -16.60
C TYR A 172 6.48 1.57 -15.42
N PRO A 173 6.86 0.41 -14.84
CA PRO A 173 7.65 0.36 -13.61
C PRO A 173 8.92 1.23 -13.55
N PRO A 174 9.69 1.41 -14.65
CA PRO A 174 10.86 2.30 -14.62
C PRO A 174 10.49 3.75 -14.28
N LEU A 175 9.39 4.26 -14.81
CA LEU A 175 8.90 5.62 -14.51
C LEU A 175 8.37 5.71 -13.07
N GLY A 176 7.58 4.71 -12.66
CA GLY A 176 7.04 4.66 -11.29
C GLY A 176 8.14 4.66 -10.23
N ASN A 177 9.20 3.87 -10.43
CA ASN A 177 10.33 3.80 -9.49
C ASN A 177 11.11 5.13 -9.40
N GLN A 178 11.30 5.83 -10.52
CA GLN A 178 11.96 7.13 -10.53
C GLN A 178 11.13 8.21 -9.84
N LEU A 179 9.81 8.18 -10.03
CA LEU A 179 8.90 9.18 -9.46
C LEU A 179 8.42 8.84 -8.05
N PHE A 180 8.68 7.62 -7.57
CA PHE A 180 8.22 7.12 -6.27
C PHE A 180 8.42 8.10 -5.10
N PRO A 181 9.59 8.73 -4.86
CA PRO A 181 9.76 9.64 -3.73
C PRO A 181 8.82 10.85 -3.79
N TYR A 182 8.59 11.39 -4.99
CA TYR A 182 7.67 12.51 -5.19
C TYR A 182 6.21 12.11 -5.03
N ILE A 183 5.83 10.95 -5.57
CA ILE A 183 4.48 10.39 -5.44
C ILE A 183 4.17 10.07 -3.98
N ALA A 184 5.13 9.47 -3.26
CA ALA A 184 5.01 9.16 -1.85
C ALA A 184 4.85 10.43 -1.00
N ALA A 185 5.63 11.48 -1.29
CA ALA A 185 5.50 12.78 -0.63
C ALA A 185 4.11 13.39 -0.87
N LEU A 186 3.64 13.40 -2.11
CA LEU A 186 2.30 13.90 -2.46
C LEU A 186 1.19 13.09 -1.77
N ALA A 187 1.30 11.76 -1.74
CA ALA A 187 0.35 10.88 -1.09
C ALA A 187 0.33 11.09 0.44
N LEU A 188 1.49 11.36 1.05
CA LEU A 188 1.61 11.68 2.47
C LEU A 188 0.90 12.99 2.79
N ILE A 189 1.15 14.04 2.00
CA ILE A 189 0.47 15.34 2.14
C ILE A 189 -1.04 15.17 1.98
N GLY A 190 -1.48 14.44 0.96
CA GLY A 190 -2.90 14.16 0.72
C GLY A 190 -3.57 13.46 1.88
N SER A 191 -2.92 12.45 2.42
CA SER A 191 -3.47 11.66 3.50
C SER A 191 -3.49 12.40 4.83
N VAL A 192 -2.44 13.15 5.15
CA VAL A 192 -2.40 14.03 6.33
C VAL A 192 -3.49 15.09 6.22
N SER A 193 -3.66 15.71 5.05
CA SER A 193 -4.70 16.70 4.81
C SER A 193 -6.10 16.12 5.01
N GLN A 194 -6.36 14.92 4.47
CA GLN A 194 -7.66 14.26 4.60
C GLN A 194 -7.97 13.86 6.04
N ILE A 195 -6.97 13.37 6.79
CA ILE A 195 -7.11 13.02 8.20
C ILE A 195 -7.39 14.25 9.04
N LEU A 196 -6.57 15.31 8.89
CA LEU A 196 -6.75 16.56 9.65
C LEU A 196 -8.12 17.16 9.39
N TRP A 197 -8.60 17.13 8.14
CA TRP A 197 -9.94 17.58 7.82
C TRP A 197 -11.03 16.77 8.52
N LEU A 198 -10.95 15.44 8.43
CA LEU A 198 -11.95 14.55 9.05
C LEU A 198 -11.95 14.64 10.58
N LEU A 199 -10.79 14.89 11.21
CA LEU A 199 -10.69 15.08 12.66
C LEU A 199 -11.22 16.44 13.13
N ILE A 200 -10.99 17.51 12.36
CA ILE A 200 -11.34 18.88 12.78
C ILE A 200 -12.78 19.23 12.39
N ARG A 201 -13.18 18.96 11.14
CA ARG A 201 -14.48 19.38 10.60
C ARG A 201 -15.44 18.23 10.33
N GLY A 202 -14.93 17.01 10.16
CA GLY A 202 -15.77 15.88 9.77
C GLY A 202 -16.38 16.03 8.39
N VAL A 203 -17.45 15.28 8.15
CA VAL A 203 -18.25 15.30 6.91
C VAL A 203 -19.46 16.20 7.14
N ASP A 204 -19.88 16.96 6.13
CA ASP A 204 -21.16 17.68 6.19
C ASP A 204 -22.33 16.67 6.17
N THR A 205 -22.81 16.34 7.37
CA THR A 205 -23.84 15.31 7.58
C THR A 205 -25.16 15.67 6.91
N GLU A 206 -25.56 16.95 6.88
CA GLU A 206 -26.81 17.35 6.24
C GLU A 206 -26.76 17.15 4.73
N GLN A 207 -25.67 17.58 4.09
CA GLN A 207 -25.48 17.36 2.65
C GLN A 207 -25.36 15.87 2.33
N TRP A 208 -24.70 15.10 3.18
CA TRP A 208 -24.55 13.65 3.01
C TRP A 208 -25.90 12.94 3.07
N ILE A 209 -26.74 13.24 4.06
CA ILE A 209 -28.10 12.66 4.19
C ILE A 209 -28.96 13.04 3.00
N ARG A 210 -28.93 14.32 2.58
CA ARG A 210 -29.70 14.78 1.40
C ARG A 210 -29.32 14.01 0.13
N ARG A 211 -28.02 13.80 -0.11
CA ARG A 211 -27.57 13.02 -1.27
C ARG A 211 -27.89 11.54 -1.14
N ALA A 212 -27.80 10.98 0.06
CA ALA A 212 -28.18 9.59 0.31
C ALA A 212 -29.65 9.35 -0.02
N ALA A 213 -30.54 10.25 0.41
CA ALA A 213 -31.97 10.20 0.13
C ALA A 213 -32.31 10.41 -1.37
N ALA A 214 -31.50 11.19 -2.10
CA ALA A 214 -31.67 11.40 -3.54
C ALA A 214 -31.13 10.24 -4.41
N SER A 215 -30.39 9.30 -3.80
CA SER A 215 -29.72 8.18 -4.49
C SER A 215 -30.42 6.82 -4.33
N THR A 216 -31.50 6.78 -3.54
CA THR A 216 -32.45 5.65 -3.41
C THR A 216 -33.47 5.67 -4.54
#